data_AF-A0A8S0T3G6-F1
#
_entry.id   AF-A0A8S0T3G6-F1
#
_cell.length_a   1.000
_cell.length_b   1.000
_cell.length_c   1.000
_cell.angle_alpha   90.00
_cell.angle_beta   90.00
_cell.angle_gamma   90.00
#
_symmetry.space_group_name_H-M   'P 1'
#
loop_
_entity.id
_entity.type
_entity.pdbx_description
1 polymer ?
#
loop_
_entity_poly.entity_id
_entity_poly.type
_entity_poly.pdbx_seq_one_letter_code
_entity_poly.pdbx_strand_id
1 'polypeptide(L)'
;MANKDPLMITDKDEMRKWSRSMRAQGKTIGLVPTMGYLHEGHLSLIQESHKQTHLTVVSIYINPGQFSPTEDLSTYPSDLLGDIQKLKSVPGGVDVVFNPKNLYDYGNNDNGCGVGLDQEGGKVVSCVETGGMGHETWVRVERLEKDLCGKSRPVFFRGVATIVTKLFNIVEPDVAVFGKKDYQQWRIIKRMVRDLDFGIKVIGTELARDDDGLAKSSRNARLSPDDRQKALSISKSLFKAKFAAENGQNDCQELRNAVIQAIHEAGGKIDYAEVRL
;
A
#
# COMPACT_ATOMS: atom_id res chain seq x y z
N MET A 1 27.76 2.06 11.12
CA MET A 1 27.78 1.95 9.63
C MET A 1 27.32 3.28 9.09
N ALA A 2 28.04 3.89 8.15
CA ALA A 2 27.71 5.23 7.65
C ALA A 2 26.29 5.25 7.05
N ASN A 3 25.48 6.25 7.43
CA ASN A 3 24.16 6.48 6.84
C ASN A 3 24.34 6.73 5.34
N LYS A 4 23.82 5.82 4.52
CA LYS A 4 23.86 5.96 3.06
C LYS A 4 22.76 6.94 2.65
N ASP A 5 23.14 8.04 2.01
CA ASP A 5 22.18 8.93 1.38
C ASP A 5 21.59 8.23 0.14
N PRO A 6 20.25 8.06 0.06
CA PRO A 6 19.64 7.43 -1.10
C PRO A 6 19.74 8.36 -2.31
N LEU A 7 19.92 7.77 -3.49
CA LEU A 7 19.77 8.50 -4.74
C LEU A 7 18.29 8.85 -4.93
N MET A 8 17.99 10.15 -5.10
CA MET A 8 16.64 10.61 -5.38
C MET A 8 16.38 10.57 -6.88
N ILE A 9 15.41 9.76 -7.31
CA ILE A 9 14.97 9.72 -8.72
C ILE A 9 13.50 10.13 -8.78
N THR A 10 13.17 11.03 -9.71
CA THR A 10 11.78 11.52 -9.89
C THR A 10 11.24 11.26 -11.28
N ASP A 11 12.11 11.05 -12.27
CA ASP A 11 11.71 10.72 -13.62
C ASP A 11 11.66 9.21 -13.86
N LYS A 12 10.67 8.77 -14.64
CA LYS A 12 10.43 7.35 -14.93
C LYS A 12 11.52 6.74 -15.82
N ASP A 13 12.07 7.52 -16.74
CA ASP A 13 13.07 7.03 -17.69
C ASP A 13 14.46 7.01 -17.04
N GLU A 14 14.75 7.95 -16.15
CA GLU A 14 15.90 7.88 -15.25
C GLU A 14 15.85 6.65 -14.35
N MET A 15 14.70 6.33 -13.75
CA MET A 15 14.53 5.15 -12.91
C MET A 15 14.76 3.86 -13.71
N ARG A 16 14.20 3.75 -14.92
CA ARG A 16 14.45 2.62 -15.82
C ARG A 16 15.92 2.49 -16.19
N LYS A 17 16.57 3.60 -16.55
CA LYS A 17 17.98 3.62 -16.91
C LYS A 17 18.86 3.15 -15.75
N TRP A 18 18.57 3.62 -14.53
CA TRP A 18 19.27 3.18 -13.33
C TRP A 18 19.07 1.68 -13.09
N SER A 19 17.83 1.19 -13.08
CA SER A 19 17.53 -0.23 -12.83
C SER A 19 18.21 -1.13 -13.84
N ARG A 20 18.09 -0.83 -15.13
CA ARG A 20 18.71 -1.62 -16.20
C ARG A 20 20.24 -1.63 -16.13
N SER A 21 20.85 -0.50 -15.76
CA SER A 21 22.29 -0.42 -15.52
C SER A 21 22.74 -1.33 -14.36
N MET A 22 22.00 -1.31 -13.25
CA MET A 22 22.30 -2.17 -12.09
C MET A 22 22.09 -3.65 -12.41
N ARG A 23 21.01 -3.99 -13.12
CA ARG A 23 20.74 -5.37 -13.55
C ARG A 23 21.78 -5.88 -14.54
N ALA A 24 22.27 -5.05 -15.46
CA ALA A 24 23.36 -5.40 -16.37
C ALA A 24 24.68 -5.70 -15.64
N GLN A 25 24.86 -5.19 -14.42
CA GLN A 25 25.97 -5.50 -13.53
C GLN A 25 25.70 -6.73 -12.64
N GLY A 26 24.63 -7.49 -12.91
CA GLY A 26 24.25 -8.67 -12.14
C GLY A 26 23.64 -8.38 -10.77
N LYS A 27 23.26 -7.12 -10.48
CA LYS A 27 22.59 -6.76 -9.22
C LYS A 27 21.11 -7.09 -9.28
N THR A 28 20.59 -7.59 -8.17
CA THR A 28 19.15 -7.81 -7.98
C THR A 28 18.54 -6.64 -7.23
N ILE A 29 17.31 -6.27 -7.60
CA ILE A 29 16.61 -5.08 -7.12
C ILE A 29 15.34 -5.49 -6.36
N GLY A 30 15.24 -5.02 -5.12
CA GLY A 30 14.06 -5.13 -4.29
C GLY A 30 13.26 -3.82 -4.34
N LEU A 31 11.95 -3.91 -4.47
CA LEU A 31 11.04 -2.76 -4.44
C LEU A 31 10.14 -2.80 -3.21
N VAL A 32 10.11 -1.71 -2.46
CA VAL A 32 9.14 -1.45 -1.39
C VAL A 32 8.26 -0.27 -1.82
N PRO A 33 7.05 -0.52 -2.35
CA PRO A 33 6.16 0.54 -2.77
C PRO A 33 5.39 1.13 -1.59
N THR A 34 5.42 2.46 -1.44
CA THR A 34 4.75 3.18 -0.35
C THR A 34 4.05 4.45 -0.86
N MET A 35 3.18 5.02 -0.02
CA MET A 35 2.59 6.35 -0.22
C MET A 35 3.23 7.43 0.66
N GLY A 36 4.40 7.15 1.28
CA GLY A 36 5.06 8.05 2.23
C GLY A 36 4.45 8.01 3.63
N TYR A 37 4.79 9.02 4.42
CA TYR A 37 4.49 9.13 5.86
C TYR A 37 4.88 7.85 6.61
N LEU A 38 6.16 7.51 6.46
CA LEU A 38 6.76 6.25 6.86
C LEU A 38 6.76 6.07 8.37
N HIS A 39 6.75 4.81 8.78
CA HIS A 39 6.76 4.36 10.17
C HIS A 39 7.52 3.03 10.24
N GLU A 40 7.76 2.49 11.43
CA GLU A 40 8.59 1.29 11.60
C GLU A 40 8.09 0.07 10.80
N GLY A 41 6.78 -0.07 10.62
CA GLY A 41 6.22 -1.10 9.74
C GLY A 41 6.63 -1.01 8.27
N HIS A 42 7.01 0.18 7.77
CA HIS A 42 7.61 0.34 6.45
C HIS A 42 9.11 0.00 6.48
N LEU A 43 9.81 0.38 7.56
CA LEU A 43 11.23 0.10 7.72
C LEU A 43 11.51 -1.41 7.81
N SER A 44 10.59 -2.19 8.39
CA SER A 44 10.70 -3.66 8.39
C SER A 44 10.57 -4.26 6.97
N LEU A 45 9.83 -3.63 6.04
CA LEU A 45 9.78 -4.07 4.64
C LEU A 45 11.11 -3.88 3.95
N ILE A 46 11.79 -2.76 4.24
CA ILE A 46 13.12 -2.45 3.70
C ILE A 46 14.16 -3.46 4.22
N GLN A 47 14.10 -3.77 5.51
CA GLN A 47 14.95 -4.82 6.09
C GLN A 47 14.70 -6.18 5.44
N GLU A 48 13.45 -6.52 5.10
CA GLU A 48 13.17 -7.75 4.36
C GLU A 48 13.70 -7.70 2.92
N SER A 49 13.61 -6.54 2.25
CA SER A 49 14.22 -6.32 0.93
C SER A 49 15.74 -6.60 0.96
N HIS A 50 16.46 -6.08 1.96
CA HIS A 50 17.91 -6.31 2.11
C HIS A 50 18.31 -7.78 2.23
N LYS A 51 17.43 -8.64 2.78
CA LYS A 51 17.72 -10.08 2.88
C LYS A 51 17.60 -10.81 1.54
N GLN A 52 16.92 -10.20 0.56
CA GLN A 52 16.49 -10.87 -0.65
C GLN A 52 17.20 -10.32 -1.89
N THR A 53 17.70 -9.08 -1.83
CA THR A 53 18.27 -8.38 -2.99
C THR A 53 19.54 -7.60 -2.66
N HIS A 54 20.33 -7.30 -3.69
CA HIS A 54 21.54 -6.50 -3.56
C HIS A 54 21.25 -5.02 -3.35
N LEU A 55 20.18 -4.52 -3.97
CA LEU A 55 19.76 -3.13 -3.95
C LEU A 55 18.30 -3.03 -3.54
N THR A 56 17.93 -1.95 -2.86
CA THR A 56 16.56 -1.62 -2.46
C THR A 56 16.14 -0.27 -3.02
N VAL A 57 15.00 -0.28 -3.70
CA VAL A 57 14.27 0.90 -4.15
C VAL A 57 13.04 1.07 -3.28
N VAL A 58 12.84 2.26 -2.71
CA VAL A 58 11.59 2.64 -2.04
C VAL A 58 10.85 3.62 -2.94
N SER A 59 9.62 3.31 -3.33
CA SER A 59 8.78 4.33 -3.99
C SER A 59 7.96 5.09 -2.97
N ILE A 60 7.89 6.41 -3.12
CA ILE A 60 6.99 7.28 -2.36
C ILE A 60 6.09 7.96 -3.39
N TYR A 61 4.84 7.54 -3.46
CA TYR A 61 3.86 8.13 -4.37
C TYR A 61 2.45 7.98 -3.82
N ILE A 62 1.80 9.11 -3.50
CA ILE A 62 0.39 9.12 -3.13
C ILE A 62 -0.42 8.93 -4.40
N ASN A 63 -0.96 7.73 -4.60
CA ASN A 63 -1.64 7.33 -5.81
C ASN A 63 -3.07 7.90 -5.89
N PRO A 64 -3.42 8.85 -6.77
CA PRO A 64 -4.79 9.36 -6.86
C PRO A 64 -5.79 8.33 -7.41
N GLY A 65 -5.32 7.36 -8.21
CA GLY A 65 -6.17 6.37 -8.88
C GLY A 65 -6.85 5.37 -7.94
N GLN A 66 -6.38 5.25 -6.69
CA GLN A 66 -6.99 4.40 -5.66
C GLN A 66 -7.92 5.17 -4.71
N PHE A 67 -8.09 6.49 -4.89
CA PHE A 67 -9.02 7.30 -4.11
C PHE A 67 -10.27 7.63 -4.91
N SER A 68 -11.43 7.57 -4.25
CA SER A 68 -12.64 8.18 -4.79
C SER A 68 -12.63 9.70 -4.57
N PRO A 69 -13.43 10.49 -5.31
CA PRO A 69 -13.55 11.94 -5.08
C PRO A 69 -14.01 12.33 -3.67
N THR A 70 -14.65 11.41 -2.93
CA THR A 70 -15.13 11.64 -1.55
C THR A 70 -14.16 11.12 -0.49
N GLU A 71 -13.03 10.51 -0.88
CA GLU A 71 -12.00 10.03 0.03
C GLU A 71 -10.96 11.11 0.32
N ASP A 72 -10.06 10.81 1.27
CA ASP A 72 -9.19 11.75 1.94
C ASP A 72 -7.88 12.06 1.19
N LEU A 73 -7.90 12.12 -0.15
CA LEU A 73 -6.68 12.38 -0.95
C LEU A 73 -6.02 13.71 -0.58
N SER A 74 -6.82 14.78 -0.44
CA SER A 74 -6.32 16.13 -0.10
C SER A 74 -5.80 16.27 1.33
N THR A 75 -6.19 15.36 2.22
CA THR A 75 -5.80 15.36 3.65
C THR A 75 -4.91 14.16 3.99
N TYR A 76 -4.38 13.47 2.98
CA TYR A 76 -3.43 12.38 3.18
C TYR A 76 -2.12 12.95 3.76
N PRO A 77 -1.59 12.41 4.86
CA PRO A 77 -0.40 12.97 5.49
C PRO A 77 0.83 12.83 4.57
N SER A 78 1.66 13.87 4.50
CA SER A 78 2.91 13.86 3.73
C SER A 78 4.02 14.58 4.49
N ASP A 79 5.18 13.94 4.57
CA ASP A 79 6.40 14.51 5.16
C ASP A 79 7.62 13.86 4.51
N LEU A 80 7.95 14.31 3.29
CA LEU A 80 9.03 13.72 2.51
C LEU A 80 10.39 13.83 3.22
N LEU A 81 10.64 14.95 3.93
CA LEU A 81 11.89 15.15 4.64
C LEU A 81 12.01 14.16 5.80
N GLY A 82 10.96 14.00 6.61
CA GLY A 82 10.92 13.01 7.67
C GLY A 82 11.00 11.57 7.15
N ASP A 83 10.39 11.29 5.99
CA ASP A 83 10.50 9.99 5.33
C ASP A 83 11.95 9.69 4.93
N ILE A 84 12.63 10.62 4.25
CA ILE A 84 14.03 10.47 3.87
C ILE A 84 14.93 10.27 5.10
N GLN A 85 14.69 11.00 6.20
CA GLN A 85 15.45 10.81 7.44
C GLN A 85 15.26 9.39 8.02
N LYS A 86 14.03 8.87 8.03
CA LYS A 86 13.74 7.50 8.47
C LYS A 86 14.38 6.46 7.55
N LEU A 87 14.42 6.70 6.24
CA LEU A 87 15.08 5.80 5.28
C LEU A 87 16.60 5.77 5.48
N LYS A 88 17.21 6.93 5.77
CA LYS A 88 18.65 7.03 6.10
C LYS A 88 19.01 6.34 7.40
N SER A 89 18.08 6.24 8.35
CA SER A 89 18.32 5.58 9.65
C SER A 89 18.19 4.06 9.60
N VAL A 90 17.68 3.47 8.51
CA VAL A 90 17.61 2.02 8.35
C VAL A 90 19.04 1.46 8.22
N PRO A 91 19.42 0.43 8.99
CA PRO A 91 20.69 -0.27 8.79
C PRO A 91 20.81 -0.80 7.36
N GLY A 92 21.90 -0.43 6.67
CA GLY A 92 22.10 -0.70 5.24
C GLY A 92 21.61 0.41 4.31
N GLY A 93 20.80 1.34 4.81
CA GLY A 93 20.24 2.47 4.07
C GLY A 93 19.24 2.03 2.98
N VAL A 94 18.99 2.91 2.03
CA VAL A 94 18.23 2.61 0.81
C VAL A 94 19.05 3.10 -0.38
N ASP A 95 19.06 2.36 -1.49
CA ASP A 95 19.83 2.74 -2.67
C ASP A 95 19.18 3.88 -3.44
N VAL A 96 17.86 3.77 -3.65
CA VAL A 96 17.07 4.77 -4.39
C VAL A 96 15.76 5.04 -3.70
N VAL A 97 15.41 6.32 -3.60
CA VAL A 97 14.04 6.75 -3.37
C VAL A 97 13.45 7.24 -4.68
N PHE A 98 12.47 6.50 -5.20
CA PHE A 98 11.72 6.87 -6.37
C PHE A 98 10.49 7.69 -5.96
N ASN A 99 10.55 9.00 -6.18
CA ASN A 99 9.50 9.94 -5.82
C ASN A 99 9.00 10.70 -7.06
N PRO A 100 8.22 10.04 -7.94
CA PRO A 100 7.75 10.67 -9.16
C PRO A 100 6.72 11.75 -8.87
N LYS A 101 6.79 12.86 -9.62
CA LYS A 101 5.78 13.93 -9.55
C LYS A 101 4.40 13.42 -9.93
N ASN A 102 4.34 12.61 -10.98
CA ASN A 102 3.11 12.04 -11.48
C ASN A 102 3.39 10.73 -12.23
N LEU A 103 2.51 9.75 -12.05
CA LEU A 103 2.53 8.52 -12.82
C LEU A 103 1.34 8.42 -13.77
N TYR A 104 0.29 9.22 -13.61
CA TYR A 104 -0.84 9.31 -14.53
C TYR A 104 -0.59 10.36 -15.60
N ASP A 105 -1.21 10.16 -16.76
CA ASP A 105 -1.34 11.23 -17.74
C ASP A 105 -2.68 11.91 -17.48
N TYR A 106 -2.69 13.24 -17.49
CA TYR A 106 -3.88 14.07 -17.26
C TYR A 106 -4.27 14.86 -18.52
N GLY A 107 -3.60 14.61 -19.65
CA GLY A 107 -3.71 15.44 -20.84
C GLY A 107 -3.00 16.78 -20.68
N ASN A 108 -2.72 17.46 -21.79
CA ASN A 108 -2.17 18.81 -21.78
C ASN A 108 -3.24 19.80 -21.28
N ASN A 109 -3.29 20.07 -19.98
CA ASN A 109 -3.94 21.26 -19.44
C ASN A 109 -2.90 22.11 -18.70
N ASP A 110 -2.24 22.98 -19.46
CA ASP A 110 -1.31 24.02 -18.98
C ASP A 110 -1.99 25.12 -18.14
N ASN A 111 -3.25 24.96 -17.71
CA ASN A 111 -3.93 25.92 -16.85
C ASN A 111 -4.69 25.20 -15.73
N GLY A 112 -4.38 25.60 -14.49
CA GLY A 112 -4.84 24.97 -13.26
C GLY A 112 -6.36 24.84 -13.12
N CYS A 113 -6.77 23.90 -12.28
CA CYS A 113 -8.14 23.73 -11.76
C CYS A 113 -9.25 24.12 -12.75
N GLY A 114 -9.24 23.52 -13.94
CA GLY A 114 -10.36 23.60 -14.88
C GLY A 114 -11.47 22.67 -14.43
N VAL A 115 -12.52 23.23 -13.83
CA VAL A 115 -13.82 22.58 -13.70
C VAL A 115 -14.37 22.40 -15.12
N GLY A 116 -14.12 21.24 -15.72
CA GLY A 116 -14.70 20.84 -16.99
C GLY A 116 -16.05 20.20 -16.76
N LEU A 117 -17.11 20.96 -16.97
CA LEU A 117 -18.48 20.43 -17.07
C LEU A 117 -18.66 19.68 -18.40
N ASP A 118 -19.46 18.62 -18.29
CA ASP A 118 -20.14 17.84 -19.32
C ASP A 118 -19.33 16.85 -20.17
N GLN A 119 -19.45 15.55 -19.82
CA GLN A 119 -19.76 14.49 -20.78
C GLN A 119 -20.72 13.45 -20.19
N GLU A 120 -21.73 13.14 -20.99
CA GLU A 120 -22.87 12.24 -20.79
C GLU A 120 -22.53 10.92 -20.06
N GLY A 121 -23.28 10.62 -19.00
CA GLY A 121 -23.47 9.25 -18.48
C GLY A 121 -22.31 8.56 -17.75
N GLY A 122 -21.09 9.08 -17.81
CA GLY A 122 -19.93 8.52 -17.11
C GLY A 122 -19.90 8.92 -15.64
N LYS A 123 -20.27 8.02 -14.73
CA LYS A 123 -20.09 8.25 -13.29
C LYS A 123 -18.58 8.28 -12.99
N VAL A 124 -18.02 9.45 -12.65
CA VAL A 124 -16.65 9.58 -12.13
C VAL A 124 -16.50 8.64 -10.94
N VAL A 125 -15.57 7.69 -10.99
CA VAL A 125 -15.35 6.75 -9.88
C VAL A 125 -14.01 6.97 -9.18
N SER A 126 -13.05 7.66 -9.80
CA SER A 126 -11.73 8.00 -9.23
C SER A 126 -11.34 9.48 -9.45
N CYS A 127 -10.45 10.00 -8.61
CA CYS A 127 -9.82 11.33 -8.78
C CYS A 127 -9.05 11.52 -10.11
N VAL A 128 -8.72 10.43 -10.83
CA VAL A 128 -8.01 10.52 -12.12
C VAL A 128 -8.96 10.68 -13.31
N GLU A 129 -10.22 10.26 -13.18
CA GLU A 129 -11.18 10.23 -14.29
C GLU A 129 -11.95 11.55 -14.48
N THR A 130 -11.71 12.55 -13.62
CA THR A 130 -12.42 13.83 -13.62
C THR A 130 -12.06 14.77 -14.78
N GLY A 131 -11.00 14.49 -15.56
CA GLY A 131 -10.38 15.48 -16.46
C GLY A 131 -10.47 15.25 -17.98
N GLY A 132 -11.00 14.11 -18.45
CA GLY A 132 -11.02 13.78 -19.88
C GLY A 132 -9.63 13.48 -20.49
N MET A 133 -9.55 12.46 -21.35
CA MET A 133 -8.39 12.03 -22.16
C MET A 133 -7.03 11.74 -21.48
N GLY A 134 -6.90 11.77 -20.17
CA GLY A 134 -5.61 11.51 -19.51
C GLY A 134 -5.22 10.03 -19.37
N HIS A 135 -6.02 9.23 -18.64
CA HIS A 135 -5.64 7.87 -18.27
C HIS A 135 -6.77 6.86 -18.52
N GLU A 136 -6.58 5.99 -19.50
CA GLU A 136 -7.60 5.04 -19.95
C GLU A 136 -7.29 3.57 -19.60
N THR A 137 -6.02 3.25 -19.33
CA THR A 137 -5.58 1.87 -19.10
C THR A 137 -5.58 1.51 -17.63
N TRP A 138 -6.41 0.54 -17.24
CA TRP A 138 -6.53 0.07 -15.86
C TRP A 138 -6.28 -1.43 -15.76
N VAL A 139 -5.71 -1.87 -14.64
CA VAL A 139 -5.53 -3.29 -14.30
C VAL A 139 -6.53 -3.64 -13.19
N ARG A 140 -7.28 -4.73 -13.38
CA ARG A 140 -8.27 -5.22 -12.40
C ARG A 140 -8.04 -6.68 -12.08
N VAL A 141 -8.31 -7.05 -10.82
CA VAL A 141 -8.26 -8.45 -10.37
C VAL A 141 -9.68 -8.85 -9.99
N GLU A 142 -10.46 -9.18 -11.02
CA GLU A 142 -11.94 -9.08 -11.04
C GLU A 142 -12.67 -9.65 -9.83
N ARG A 143 -12.33 -10.88 -9.40
CA ARG A 143 -13.04 -11.54 -8.30
C ARG A 143 -12.52 -11.13 -6.93
N LEU A 144 -11.21 -11.00 -6.78
CA LEU A 144 -10.59 -10.74 -5.47
C LEU A 144 -10.80 -9.30 -4.99
N GLU A 145 -11.10 -8.38 -5.90
CA GLU A 145 -11.32 -6.96 -5.56
C GLU A 145 -12.74 -6.61 -5.12
N LYS A 146 -13.72 -7.51 -5.24
CA LYS A 146 -15.15 -7.18 -5.01
C LYS A 146 -15.59 -7.26 -3.55
N ASP A 147 -15.00 -8.16 -2.76
CA ASP A 147 -15.41 -8.40 -1.37
C ASP A 147 -14.57 -7.59 -0.36
N LEU A 148 -14.89 -7.72 0.94
CA LEU A 148 -14.14 -7.14 2.06
C LEU A 148 -13.93 -5.62 1.88
N CYS A 149 -12.68 -5.13 1.89
CA CYS A 149 -12.38 -3.72 1.66
C CYS A 149 -12.93 -3.21 0.33
N GLY A 150 -13.00 -4.07 -0.69
CA GLY A 150 -13.46 -3.73 -2.02
C GLY A 150 -14.93 -3.34 -2.08
N LYS A 151 -15.74 -3.92 -1.18
CA LYS A 151 -17.17 -3.59 -1.05
C LYS A 151 -17.37 -2.13 -0.63
N SER A 152 -16.56 -1.66 0.33
CA SER A 152 -16.63 -0.28 0.82
C SER A 152 -15.82 0.71 -0.05
N ARG A 153 -14.88 0.21 -0.86
CA ARG A 153 -13.98 1.03 -1.68
C ARG A 153 -13.89 0.50 -3.13
N PRO A 154 -14.95 0.67 -3.95
CA PRO A 154 -15.09 -0.02 -5.24
C PRO A 154 -13.97 0.22 -6.26
N VAL A 155 -13.24 1.33 -6.16
CA VAL A 155 -12.13 1.68 -7.08
C VAL A 155 -10.74 1.42 -6.52
N PHE A 156 -10.63 1.16 -5.21
CA PHE A 156 -9.35 1.16 -4.50
C PHE A 156 -8.38 0.15 -5.11
N PHE A 157 -8.80 -1.10 -5.29
CA PHE A 157 -7.92 -2.15 -5.78
C PHE A 157 -7.59 -2.05 -7.28
N ARG A 158 -8.48 -1.49 -8.09
CA ARG A 158 -8.16 -1.14 -9.49
C ARG A 158 -7.03 -0.12 -9.53
N GLY A 159 -7.11 0.92 -8.70
CA GLY A 159 -6.05 1.92 -8.55
C GLY A 159 -4.73 1.33 -8.06
N VAL A 160 -4.79 0.45 -7.05
CA VAL A 160 -3.61 -0.25 -6.49
C VAL A 160 -2.96 -1.18 -7.52
N ALA A 161 -3.72 -2.05 -8.18
CA ALA A 161 -3.19 -2.97 -9.20
C ALA A 161 -2.58 -2.19 -10.37
N THR A 162 -3.21 -1.10 -10.79
CA THR A 162 -2.70 -0.23 -11.86
C THR A 162 -1.40 0.44 -11.47
N ILE A 163 -1.31 1.07 -10.29
CA ILE A 163 -0.08 1.77 -9.90
C ILE A 163 1.08 0.81 -9.65
N VAL A 164 0.82 -0.35 -9.04
CA VAL A 164 1.85 -1.36 -8.80
C VAL A 164 2.35 -1.94 -10.11
N THR A 165 1.46 -2.18 -11.09
CA THR A 165 1.85 -2.56 -12.46
C THR A 165 2.79 -1.53 -13.10
N LYS A 166 2.48 -0.23 -12.95
CA LYS A 166 3.34 0.85 -13.47
C LYS A 166 4.68 0.88 -12.77
N LEU A 167 4.71 0.75 -11.45
CA LEU A 167 5.96 0.69 -10.68
C LEU A 167 6.80 -0.52 -11.06
N PHE A 168 6.21 -1.69 -11.29
CA PHE A 168 6.92 -2.88 -11.78
C PHE A 168 7.54 -2.65 -13.17
N ASN A 169 6.82 -1.98 -14.06
CA ASN A 169 7.33 -1.63 -15.40
C ASN A 169 8.39 -0.51 -15.41
N ILE A 170 8.48 0.29 -14.36
CA ILE A 170 9.44 1.40 -14.25
C ILE A 170 10.70 0.96 -13.52
N VAL A 171 10.52 0.31 -12.36
CA VAL A 171 11.61 -0.12 -11.49
C VAL A 171 12.22 -1.44 -11.95
N GLU A 172 11.44 -2.29 -12.62
CA GLU A 172 11.85 -3.63 -13.08
C GLU A 172 12.50 -4.48 -11.96
N PRO A 173 11.86 -4.61 -10.77
CA PRO A 173 12.46 -5.31 -9.64
C PRO A 173 12.47 -6.82 -9.83
N ASP A 174 13.36 -7.53 -9.12
CA ASP A 174 13.34 -8.99 -9.01
C ASP A 174 12.44 -9.44 -7.83
N VAL A 175 12.35 -8.61 -6.79
CA VAL A 175 11.55 -8.85 -5.58
C VAL A 175 10.72 -7.61 -5.27
N ALA A 176 9.45 -7.80 -4.88
CA ALA A 176 8.62 -6.73 -4.35
C ALA A 176 8.07 -7.11 -2.96
N VAL A 177 8.24 -6.24 -1.98
CA VAL A 177 7.89 -6.51 -0.58
C VAL A 177 6.69 -5.68 -0.16
N PHE A 178 5.68 -6.35 0.40
CA PHE A 178 4.44 -5.74 0.88
C PHE A 178 4.13 -6.19 2.31
N GLY A 179 3.50 -5.33 3.10
CA GLY A 179 3.00 -5.71 4.42
C GLY A 179 1.69 -6.49 4.33
N LYS A 180 1.57 -7.59 5.08
CA LYS A 180 0.31 -8.37 5.19
C LYS A 180 -0.78 -7.66 6.00
N LYS A 181 -0.48 -6.49 6.59
CA LYS A 181 -1.48 -5.59 7.18
C LYS A 181 -2.63 -5.35 6.19
N ASP A 182 -2.31 -5.03 4.95
CA ASP A 182 -3.25 -4.86 3.86
C ASP A 182 -3.41 -6.20 3.11
N TYR A 183 -3.91 -7.22 3.82
CA TYR A 183 -3.87 -8.60 3.35
C TYR A 183 -4.53 -8.80 1.98
N GLN A 184 -5.70 -8.19 1.75
CA GLN A 184 -6.39 -8.26 0.47
C GLN A 184 -5.58 -7.63 -0.66
N GLN A 185 -4.91 -6.49 -0.41
CA GLN A 185 -3.99 -5.87 -1.37
C GLN A 185 -2.84 -6.82 -1.71
N TRP A 186 -2.17 -7.40 -0.71
CA TRP A 186 -1.09 -8.36 -0.95
C TRP A 186 -1.56 -9.56 -1.79
N ARG A 187 -2.75 -10.11 -1.49
CA ARG A 187 -3.35 -11.20 -2.27
C ARG A 187 -3.68 -10.82 -3.70
N ILE A 188 -4.19 -9.60 -3.91
CA ILE A 188 -4.48 -9.03 -5.24
C ILE A 188 -3.18 -8.87 -6.03
N ILE A 189 -2.13 -8.30 -5.45
CA ILE A 189 -0.83 -8.15 -6.13
C ILE A 189 -0.21 -9.50 -6.46
N LYS A 190 -0.25 -10.47 -5.52
CA LYS A 190 0.24 -11.82 -5.78
C LYS A 190 -0.53 -12.51 -6.91
N ARG A 191 -1.84 -12.29 -7.00
CA ARG A 191 -2.68 -12.82 -8.08
C ARG A 191 -2.36 -12.14 -9.41
N MET A 192 -2.23 -10.81 -9.42
CA MET A 192 -1.87 -10.01 -10.58
C MET A 192 -0.51 -10.41 -11.15
N VAL A 193 0.50 -10.58 -10.30
CA VAL A 193 1.84 -11.04 -10.70
C VAL A 193 1.79 -12.39 -11.39
N ARG A 194 1.02 -13.33 -10.84
CA ARG A 194 0.83 -14.67 -11.41
C ARG A 194 0.06 -14.63 -12.73
N ASP A 195 -1.02 -13.87 -12.82
CA ASP A 195 -1.93 -13.87 -13.98
C ASP A 195 -1.37 -13.09 -15.17
N LEU A 196 -0.46 -12.14 -14.93
CA LEU A 196 0.20 -11.33 -15.96
C LEU A 196 1.66 -11.73 -16.19
N ASP A 197 2.07 -12.92 -15.71
CA ASP A 197 3.39 -13.52 -15.92
C ASP A 197 4.57 -12.60 -15.55
N PHE A 198 4.42 -11.81 -14.48
CA PHE A 198 5.52 -11.01 -13.97
C PHE A 198 6.61 -11.92 -13.39
N GLY A 199 7.85 -11.75 -13.87
CA GLY A 199 9.05 -12.38 -13.32
C GLY A 199 9.49 -11.81 -11.96
N ILE A 200 8.55 -11.46 -11.08
CA ILE A 200 8.78 -10.75 -9.82
C ILE A 200 8.35 -11.63 -8.65
N LYS A 201 9.24 -11.83 -7.68
CA LYS A 201 8.90 -12.52 -6.42
C LYS A 201 8.19 -11.56 -5.47
N VAL A 202 6.91 -11.81 -5.17
CA VAL A 202 6.15 -11.03 -4.19
C VAL A 202 6.30 -11.61 -2.78
N ILE A 203 6.88 -10.84 -1.87
CA ILE A 203 7.06 -11.22 -0.47
C ILE A 203 6.06 -10.46 0.40
N GLY A 204 5.38 -11.18 1.29
CA GLY A 204 4.48 -10.61 2.29
C GLY A 204 5.12 -10.70 3.68
N THR A 205 5.31 -9.57 4.35
CA THR A 205 5.83 -9.52 5.72
C THR A 205 4.69 -9.48 6.74
N GLU A 206 4.92 -10.03 7.92
CA GLU A 206 3.94 -9.96 9.01
C GLU A 206 3.74 -8.52 9.50
N LEU A 207 2.54 -8.26 10.02
CA LEU A 207 2.16 -6.96 10.54
C LEU A 207 3.05 -6.55 11.74
N ALA A 208 3.70 -5.40 11.62
CA ALA A 208 4.37 -4.76 12.75
C ALA A 208 3.35 -4.13 13.71
N ARG A 209 3.59 -4.27 15.01
CA ARG A 209 2.75 -3.75 16.08
C ARG A 209 3.55 -2.85 17.02
N ASP A 210 2.84 -1.97 17.72
CA ASP A 210 3.34 -1.32 18.93
C ASP A 210 3.46 -2.37 20.06
N ASP A 211 4.17 -2.03 21.13
CA ASP A 211 4.40 -2.94 22.27
C ASP A 211 3.10 -3.40 22.95
N ASP A 212 2.05 -2.58 22.87
CA ASP A 212 0.71 -2.89 23.37
C ASP A 212 -0.14 -3.74 22.42
N GLY A 213 0.40 -4.07 21.25
CA GLY A 213 -0.23 -4.91 20.23
C GLY A 213 -1.02 -4.15 19.16
N LEU A 214 -1.12 -2.81 19.22
CA LEU A 214 -1.81 -2.04 18.17
C LEU A 214 -1.07 -2.16 16.82
N ALA A 215 -1.80 -2.34 15.73
CA ALA A 215 -1.21 -2.38 14.39
C ALA A 215 -0.60 -1.02 14.02
N LYS A 216 0.67 -0.99 13.59
CA LYS A 216 1.32 0.26 13.17
C LYS A 216 0.68 0.80 11.89
N SER A 217 0.32 2.09 11.90
CA SER A 217 -0.39 2.75 10.79
C SER A 217 -0.17 4.25 10.82
N SER A 218 0.05 4.87 9.67
CA SER A 218 0.05 6.34 9.52
C SER A 218 -1.25 6.97 10.02
N ARG A 219 -2.38 6.27 9.84
CA ARG A 219 -3.72 6.72 10.28
C ARG A 219 -3.91 6.73 11.80
N ASN A 220 -3.03 6.09 12.59
CA ASN A 220 -3.14 6.14 14.05
C ASN A 220 -2.94 7.56 14.60
N ALA A 221 -2.30 8.46 13.83
CA ALA A 221 -2.15 9.88 14.18
C ALA A 221 -3.49 10.64 14.31
N ARG A 222 -4.62 10.05 13.85
CA ARG A 222 -5.97 10.63 13.96
C ARG A 222 -6.68 10.25 15.26
N LEU A 223 -6.16 9.29 16.03
CA LEU A 223 -6.84 8.77 17.22
C LEU A 223 -6.56 9.69 18.42
N SER A 224 -7.62 9.99 19.19
CA SER A 224 -7.45 10.54 20.54
C SER A 224 -6.81 9.49 21.47
N PRO A 225 -6.26 9.87 22.64
CA PRO A 225 -5.73 8.90 23.60
C PRO A 225 -6.76 7.84 24.03
N ASP A 226 -8.03 8.24 24.18
CA ASP A 226 -9.14 7.34 24.52
C ASP A 226 -9.48 6.39 23.36
N ASP A 227 -9.58 6.92 22.13
CA ASP A 227 -9.85 6.11 20.94
C ASP A 227 -8.70 5.12 20.66
N ARG A 228 -7.45 5.52 20.92
CA ARG A 228 -6.29 4.64 20.80
C ARG A 228 -6.40 3.46 21.76
N GLN A 229 -6.82 3.71 22.99
CA GLN A 229 -7.00 2.65 23.98
C GLN A 229 -8.13 1.70 23.56
N LYS A 230 -9.24 2.23 23.04
CA LYS A 230 -10.35 1.44 22.50
C LYS A 230 -9.94 0.62 21.27
N ALA A 231 -9.08 1.17 20.40
CA ALA A 231 -8.59 0.48 19.20
C ALA A 231 -7.81 -0.82 19.50
N LEU A 232 -7.27 -0.98 20.72
CA LEU A 232 -6.64 -2.23 21.15
C LEU A 232 -7.61 -3.42 21.17
N SER A 233 -8.92 -3.18 21.30
CA SER A 233 -9.95 -4.21 21.21
C SER A 233 -9.85 -5.03 19.93
N ILE A 234 -9.47 -4.41 18.81
CA ILE A 234 -9.30 -5.06 17.49
C ILE A 234 -8.20 -6.12 17.57
N SER A 235 -7.01 -5.74 18.05
CA SER A 235 -5.88 -6.68 18.12
C SER A 235 -6.15 -7.81 19.11
N LYS A 236 -6.68 -7.47 20.30
CA LYS A 236 -7.00 -8.42 21.37
C LYS A 236 -8.05 -9.44 20.91
N SER A 237 -9.11 -9.00 20.25
CA SER A 237 -10.17 -9.88 19.80
C SER A 237 -9.72 -10.80 18.67
N LEU A 238 -8.93 -10.30 17.71
CA LEU A 238 -8.33 -11.12 16.66
C LEU A 238 -7.36 -12.16 17.21
N PHE A 239 -6.55 -11.84 18.22
CA PHE A 239 -5.68 -12.82 18.87
C PHE A 239 -6.46 -13.89 19.63
N LYS A 240 -7.55 -13.52 20.31
CA LYS A 240 -8.45 -14.49 20.95
C LYS A 240 -9.08 -15.43 19.92
N ALA A 241 -9.58 -14.90 18.80
CA ALA A 241 -10.15 -15.71 17.73
C ALA A 241 -9.10 -16.64 17.10
N LYS A 242 -7.89 -16.15 16.86
CA LYS A 242 -6.77 -16.98 16.38
C LYS A 242 -6.45 -18.10 17.36
N PHE A 243 -6.31 -17.79 18.65
CA PHE A 243 -6.02 -18.79 19.67
C PHE A 243 -7.13 -19.85 19.75
N ALA A 244 -8.40 -19.45 19.71
CA ALA A 244 -9.52 -20.40 19.69
C ALA A 244 -9.44 -21.32 18.47
N ALA A 245 -9.14 -20.77 17.28
CA ALA A 245 -8.97 -21.56 16.06
C ALA A 245 -7.81 -22.56 16.15
N GLU A 246 -6.68 -22.14 16.69
CA GLU A 246 -5.51 -23.00 16.92
C GLU A 246 -5.79 -24.11 17.95
N ASN A 247 -6.79 -23.93 18.83
CA ASN A 247 -7.25 -24.92 19.81
C ASN A 247 -8.48 -25.72 19.35
N GLY A 248 -8.78 -25.71 18.05
CA GLY A 248 -9.77 -26.61 17.44
C GLY A 248 -11.17 -26.02 17.24
N GLN A 249 -11.41 -24.74 17.58
CA GLN A 249 -12.63 -24.06 17.18
C GLN A 249 -12.61 -23.81 15.66
N ASN A 250 -13.47 -24.48 14.91
CA ASN A 250 -13.53 -24.39 13.45
C ASN A 250 -14.75 -23.63 12.92
N ASP A 251 -15.65 -23.16 13.80
CA ASP A 251 -16.78 -22.32 13.42
C ASP A 251 -16.32 -20.87 13.16
N CYS A 252 -16.16 -20.55 11.87
CA CYS A 252 -15.78 -19.20 11.44
C CYS A 252 -16.80 -18.12 11.85
N GLN A 253 -18.08 -18.47 11.92
CA GLN A 253 -19.15 -17.54 12.30
C GLN A 253 -19.08 -17.23 13.80
N GLU A 254 -18.83 -18.23 14.63
CA GLU A 254 -18.64 -18.05 16.08
C GLU A 254 -17.41 -17.17 16.36
N LEU A 255 -16.26 -17.51 15.74
CA LEU A 255 -15.02 -16.72 15.87
C LEU A 255 -15.23 -15.27 15.43
N ARG A 256 -15.92 -15.05 14.30
CA ARG A 256 -16.24 -13.71 13.80
C ARG A 256 -17.15 -12.95 14.76
N ASN A 257 -18.20 -13.59 15.28
CA ASN A 257 -19.15 -12.96 16.18
C ASN A 257 -18.48 -12.53 17.50
N ALA A 258 -17.56 -13.34 18.02
CA ALA A 258 -16.76 -12.99 19.19
C ALA A 258 -15.88 -11.75 18.95
N VAL A 259 -15.27 -11.64 17.75
CA VAL A 259 -14.52 -10.45 17.35
C VAL A 259 -15.42 -9.22 17.28
N ILE A 260 -16.58 -9.35 16.66
CA ILE A 260 -17.56 -8.26 16.50
C ILE A 260 -18.02 -7.75 17.87
N GLN A 261 -18.42 -8.66 18.75
CA GLN A 261 -18.90 -8.33 20.09
C GLN A 261 -17.85 -7.55 20.89
N ALA A 262 -16.60 -8.03 20.91
CA ALA A 262 -15.53 -7.38 21.66
C ALA A 262 -15.23 -5.94 21.17
N ILE A 263 -15.38 -5.66 19.87
CA ILE A 263 -15.19 -4.32 19.31
C ILE A 263 -16.39 -3.41 19.64
N HIS A 264 -17.62 -3.94 19.56
CA HIS A 264 -18.83 -3.19 19.94
C HIS A 264 -18.82 -2.80 21.42
N GLU A 265 -18.43 -3.71 22.31
CA GLU A 265 -18.31 -3.45 23.75
C GLU A 265 -17.25 -2.37 24.07
N ALA A 266 -16.23 -2.22 23.22
CA ALA A 266 -15.23 -1.16 23.32
C ALA A 266 -15.71 0.19 22.72
N GLY A 267 -16.93 0.26 22.19
CA GLY A 267 -17.50 1.44 21.54
C GLY A 267 -17.12 1.60 20.06
N GLY A 268 -16.54 0.58 19.44
CA GLY A 268 -16.16 0.61 18.03
C GLY A 268 -17.36 0.35 17.09
N LYS A 269 -17.38 1.06 15.96
CA LYS A 269 -18.28 0.78 14.83
C LYS A 269 -17.53 -0.03 13.77
N ILE A 270 -18.07 -1.18 13.41
CA ILE A 270 -17.43 -2.11 12.47
C ILE A 270 -17.95 -1.87 11.05
N ASP A 271 -17.04 -1.71 10.11
CA ASP A 271 -17.36 -1.71 8.68
C ASP A 271 -17.56 -3.14 8.16
N TYR A 272 -16.63 -4.04 8.49
CA TYR A 272 -16.74 -5.47 8.24
C TYR A 272 -15.82 -6.28 9.18
N ALA A 273 -16.13 -7.56 9.37
CA ALA A 273 -15.25 -8.54 9.99
C ALA A 273 -15.41 -9.87 9.25
N GLU A 274 -14.33 -10.61 9.04
CA GLU A 274 -14.33 -11.87 8.30
C GLU A 274 -13.28 -12.82 8.91
N VAL A 275 -13.65 -14.08 9.06
CA VAL A 275 -12.75 -15.18 9.43
C VAL A 275 -12.77 -16.21 8.32
N ARG A 276 -11.60 -16.65 7.88
CA ARG A 276 -11.42 -17.71 6.88
C ARG A 276 -10.31 -18.63 7.40
N LEU A 277 -10.67 -19.89 7.68
CA LEU A 277 -9.74 -20.95 8.10
C LEU A 277 -9.17 -21.70 6.88
#